data_AF-A0AAE3KY53-F1
#
_entry.id   AF-A0AAE3KY53-F1
#
_cell.length_a   1.000
_cell.length_b   1.000
_cell.length_c   1.000
_cell.angle_alpha   90.00
_cell.angle_beta   90.00
_cell.angle_gamma   90.00
#
_symmetry.space_group_name_H-M   'P 1'
#
loop_
_entity.id
_entity.type
_entity.pdbx_description
1 polymer ?
#
loop_
_entity_poly.entity_id
_entity_poly.type
_entity_poly.pdbx_seq_one_letter_code
_entity_poly.pdbx_strand_id
1 'polypeptide(L)'
;MSEKDPDNNNPPDAEYHTYPYSYGSTTEEDVSGPISPESDTGSASEHSGTGEVTQTHVRNGQNSNSGKPDERMYGGRDYEDRASPEDPYGGRTPVKRKSRRWQYIAIVGVLLLIIGSSFALIYQSFSGELYSSGDKVAVIYVQGTLLTSSVPGGFGYATSEDINANIRKATNDKAVKAIVLRINSPGGSSTAGEEIYSEVKRASESGVPVVVSMGDVAASAAYHISAPADLIVANPSTMTGSIGTIWTFQNTSAYYEKEGIDVYVAKSGEFKDMGGSWRGLSDDEKEYANEVVMEVYGHFIRDVADSRQMSLEDVKDLADGRIYTGQKAKELGLVDELGNLYYAINRAAELGGIQGEPVVVYMNRPTLSSLLFGSESDASAVEQFLHYYEESPYGRIS
;
A
#
# COMPACT_ATOMS: atom_id res chain seq x y z
N MET A 1 42.62 -38.63 -28.41
CA MET A 1 41.79 -39.17 -27.30
C MET A 1 41.75 -38.12 -26.21
N SER A 2 40.68 -37.35 -26.00
CA SER A 2 39.47 -37.15 -26.81
C SER A 2 39.22 -35.65 -26.87
N GLU A 3 38.75 -35.11 -28.00
CA GLU A 3 38.25 -33.74 -28.01
C GLU A 3 37.03 -33.62 -27.08
N LYS A 4 36.94 -32.48 -26.38
CA LYS A 4 35.72 -32.08 -25.68
C LYS A 4 34.89 -31.26 -26.65
N ASP A 5 33.69 -31.73 -26.91
CA ASP A 5 32.66 -31.04 -27.67
C ASP A 5 32.24 -29.74 -26.94
N PRO A 6 32.32 -28.55 -27.56
CA PRO A 6 32.03 -27.28 -26.89
C PRO A 6 30.53 -26.90 -26.85
N ASP A 7 29.63 -27.63 -27.52
CA ASP A 7 28.26 -27.16 -27.80
C ASP A 7 27.15 -27.69 -26.87
N ASN A 8 27.44 -28.47 -25.82
CA ASN A 8 26.40 -28.93 -24.89
C ASN A 8 26.18 -27.97 -23.71
N ASN A 9 25.60 -26.81 -24.01
CA ASN A 9 25.22 -25.76 -23.04
C ASN A 9 23.70 -25.61 -22.90
N ASN A 10 22.94 -26.72 -22.95
CA ASN A 10 21.57 -26.70 -22.45
C ASN A 10 21.61 -26.65 -20.90
N PRO A 11 21.10 -25.59 -20.25
CA PRO A 11 20.90 -25.63 -18.80
C PRO A 11 19.92 -26.76 -18.45
N PRO A 12 20.03 -27.39 -17.27
CA PRO A 12 19.05 -28.36 -16.83
C PRO A 12 17.67 -27.70 -16.78
N ASP A 13 16.63 -28.41 -17.25
CA ASP A 13 15.25 -27.93 -17.28
C ASP A 13 14.79 -27.53 -15.87
N ALA A 14 14.91 -26.24 -15.55
CA ALA A 14 14.51 -25.70 -14.27
C ALA A 14 12.98 -25.64 -14.23
N GLU A 15 12.38 -26.63 -13.55
CA GLU A 15 10.93 -26.77 -13.45
C GLU A 15 10.31 -25.49 -12.87
N TYR A 16 9.68 -24.69 -13.73
CA TYR A 16 9.05 -23.43 -13.35
C TYR A 16 7.61 -23.70 -12.93
N HIS A 17 7.32 -23.57 -11.64
CA HIS A 17 6.00 -23.93 -11.11
C HIS A 17 4.96 -22.84 -11.36
N THR A 18 4.35 -22.86 -12.56
CA THR A 18 3.09 -22.19 -12.83
C THR A 18 1.92 -23.07 -12.41
N TYR A 19 1.22 -22.72 -11.33
CA TYR A 19 -0.07 -23.34 -11.05
C TYR A 19 -1.07 -23.01 -12.16
N PRO A 20 -1.71 -24.00 -12.80
CA PRO A 20 -2.81 -23.74 -13.73
C PRO A 20 -4.05 -23.35 -12.91
N TYR A 21 -4.35 -22.06 -12.85
CA TYR A 21 -5.72 -21.64 -12.51
C TYR A 21 -6.63 -22.12 -13.64
N SER A 22 -7.39 -23.20 -13.40
CA SER A 22 -8.45 -23.56 -14.33
C SER A 22 -9.52 -22.47 -14.23
N TYR A 23 -9.69 -21.69 -15.29
CA TYR A 23 -10.87 -20.85 -15.43
C TYR A 23 -12.09 -21.78 -15.40
N GLY A 24 -12.84 -21.74 -14.29
CA GLY A 24 -14.08 -22.50 -14.16
C GLY A 24 -15.00 -22.14 -15.31
N SER A 25 -15.53 -23.16 -16.00
CA SER A 25 -16.28 -23.01 -17.23
C SER A 25 -17.54 -22.15 -17.03
N THR A 26 -17.46 -20.87 -17.36
CA THR A 26 -18.64 -20.08 -17.70
C THR A 26 -19.19 -20.62 -19.01
N THR A 27 -20.38 -21.20 -18.94
CA THR A 27 -21.09 -21.79 -20.09
C THR A 27 -21.25 -20.78 -21.22
N GLU A 28 -20.87 -21.19 -22.43
CA GLU A 28 -21.16 -20.46 -23.67
C GLU A 28 -22.68 -20.45 -23.91
N GLU A 29 -23.30 -19.28 -23.89
CA GLU A 29 -24.55 -19.02 -24.62
C GLU A 29 -24.45 -17.67 -25.37
N ASP A 30 -24.59 -17.75 -26.69
CA ASP A 30 -24.96 -16.72 -27.67
C ASP A 30 -24.47 -15.26 -27.51
N VAL A 31 -23.55 -14.85 -28.39
CA VAL A 31 -23.86 -13.82 -29.42
C VAL A 31 -23.17 -14.16 -30.74
N SER A 32 -23.93 -14.59 -31.75
CA SER A 32 -23.40 -14.90 -33.10
C SER A 32 -23.57 -13.75 -34.11
N GLY A 33 -22.50 -12.97 -34.33
CA GLY A 33 -22.21 -12.24 -35.58
C GLY A 33 -23.03 -10.98 -35.94
N PRO A 34 -22.80 -10.37 -37.13
CA PRO A 34 -21.80 -10.70 -38.16
C PRO A 34 -20.73 -9.59 -38.38
N ILE A 35 -19.74 -9.90 -39.24
CA ILE A 35 -18.54 -9.10 -39.53
C ILE A 35 -18.65 -8.39 -40.89
N SER A 36 -17.91 -7.28 -41.08
CA SER A 36 -17.32 -6.74 -42.35
C SER A 36 -17.91 -5.42 -42.89
N PRO A 37 -17.15 -4.63 -43.68
CA PRO A 37 -15.73 -4.26 -43.51
C PRO A 37 -15.42 -2.77 -43.86
N GLU A 38 -14.14 -2.39 -43.72
CA GLU A 38 -13.38 -1.37 -44.51
C GLU A 38 -13.94 0.05 -44.75
N SER A 39 -13.13 1.07 -44.44
CA SER A 39 -12.51 1.90 -45.49
C SER A 39 -11.39 2.81 -44.95
N ASP A 40 -10.46 3.15 -45.85
CA ASP A 40 -9.16 3.79 -45.62
C ASP A 40 -9.19 5.34 -45.75
N THR A 41 -8.02 5.99 -45.65
CA THR A 41 -7.72 7.43 -45.90
C THR A 41 -8.14 8.45 -44.81
N GLY A 42 -7.44 9.58 -44.61
CA GLY A 42 -6.16 10.03 -45.18
C GLY A 42 -5.89 11.53 -44.93
N SER A 43 -4.68 11.83 -44.42
CA SER A 43 -3.90 13.11 -44.46
C SER A 43 -4.55 14.52 -44.41
N ALA A 44 -3.85 15.42 -43.68
CA ALA A 44 -3.68 16.87 -43.98
C ALA A 44 -4.92 17.80 -43.78
N SER A 45 -4.80 19.10 -43.47
CA SER A 45 -3.66 19.95 -43.03
C SER A 45 -4.14 21.35 -42.61
N GLU A 46 -3.38 22.00 -41.71
CA GLU A 46 -3.06 23.45 -41.70
C GLU A 46 -4.08 24.57 -41.34
N HIS A 47 -3.47 25.71 -40.93
CA HIS A 47 -3.98 27.08 -40.75
C HIS A 47 -5.01 27.33 -39.62
N SER A 48 -4.98 28.35 -38.74
CA SER A 48 -4.18 29.55 -38.39
C SER A 48 -5.10 30.79 -38.28
N GLY A 49 -4.87 31.66 -37.29
CA GLY A 49 -5.51 32.99 -37.18
C GLY A 49 -6.51 33.09 -36.00
N THR A 50 -6.17 33.73 -34.87
CA THR A 50 -6.16 35.19 -34.60
C THR A 50 -7.53 35.89 -34.74
N GLY A 51 -8.06 36.41 -33.63
CA GLY A 51 -9.23 37.29 -33.60
C GLY A 51 -9.71 37.58 -32.18
N GLU A 52 -9.62 38.85 -31.75
CA GLU A 52 -9.92 39.33 -30.39
C GLU A 52 -11.13 40.29 -30.41
N VAL A 53 -11.68 40.64 -29.22
CA VAL A 53 -12.66 41.74 -28.98
C VAL A 53 -14.11 41.39 -29.47
N THR A 54 -15.25 41.63 -28.78
CA THR A 54 -15.65 42.70 -27.84
C THR A 54 -16.77 42.26 -26.86
N GLN A 55 -16.97 43.02 -25.79
CA GLN A 55 -18.09 42.93 -24.83
C GLN A 55 -19.43 43.49 -25.37
N THR A 56 -20.56 43.04 -24.80
CA THR A 56 -21.71 43.94 -24.52
C THR A 56 -22.50 43.54 -23.25
N HIS A 57 -22.89 44.54 -22.45
CA HIS A 57 -23.78 44.41 -21.28
C HIS A 57 -25.25 44.15 -21.64
N VAL A 58 -25.99 43.49 -20.71
CA VAL A 58 -27.34 43.95 -20.29
C VAL A 58 -27.41 43.89 -18.75
N ARG A 59 -28.11 44.86 -18.12
CA ARG A 59 -28.15 45.08 -16.67
C ARG A 59 -29.57 45.38 -16.17
N ASN A 60 -29.87 44.90 -14.96
CA ASN A 60 -30.92 45.35 -14.01
C ASN A 60 -32.42 45.13 -14.28
N GLY A 61 -33.10 44.71 -13.20
CA GLY A 61 -34.55 44.82 -12.97
C GLY A 61 -34.94 44.30 -11.57
N GLN A 62 -35.05 45.19 -10.56
CA GLN A 62 -35.55 44.87 -9.20
C GLN A 62 -37.10 44.84 -9.22
N ASN A 63 -37.85 44.12 -8.37
CA ASN A 63 -38.29 44.45 -6.98
C ASN A 63 -39.54 43.56 -6.66
N SER A 64 -40.13 43.39 -5.46
CA SER A 64 -39.72 43.54 -4.04
C SER A 64 -40.90 43.18 -3.09
N ASN A 65 -40.71 42.28 -2.10
CA ASN A 65 -41.28 42.31 -0.71
C ASN A 65 -41.27 40.89 -0.08
N SER A 66 -40.74 40.59 1.12
CA SER A 66 -40.77 41.20 2.46
C SER A 66 -41.96 40.72 3.34
N GLY A 67 -41.64 40.03 4.45
CA GLY A 67 -42.60 39.49 5.42
C GLY A 67 -41.96 38.56 6.47
N LYS A 68 -41.67 39.09 7.65
CA LYS A 68 -41.21 38.46 8.93
C LYS A 68 -41.98 39.18 10.07
N PRO A 69 -41.86 38.85 11.39
CA PRO A 69 -41.26 37.68 12.07
C PRO A 69 -42.21 37.00 13.09
N ASP A 70 -41.75 35.93 13.77
CA ASP A 70 -42.38 35.36 14.99
C ASP A 70 -41.53 35.65 16.24
N GLU A 71 -42.16 35.99 17.38
CA GLU A 71 -41.54 35.92 18.72
C GLU A 71 -42.60 35.97 19.86
N ARG A 72 -42.29 35.33 21.01
CA ARG A 72 -42.94 35.44 22.36
C ARG A 72 -44.32 34.78 22.54
N MET A 73 -44.79 34.41 23.73
CA MET A 73 -44.27 33.93 25.04
C MET A 73 -45.51 33.93 25.98
N TYR A 74 -45.65 32.88 26.80
CA TYR A 74 -46.39 32.82 28.08
C TYR A 74 -47.64 33.69 28.39
N GLY A 75 -48.72 32.99 28.74
CA GLY A 75 -49.44 33.21 30.01
C GLY A 75 -50.78 33.98 29.98
N GLY A 76 -51.76 33.46 30.72
CA GLY A 76 -53.05 34.13 30.98
C GLY A 76 -54.06 33.17 31.60
N ARG A 77 -54.77 33.59 32.66
CA ARG A 77 -55.69 32.75 33.45
C ARG A 77 -57.02 33.48 33.72
N ASP A 78 -58.07 32.69 33.91
CA ASP A 78 -59.31 32.96 34.67
C ASP A 78 -60.39 33.92 34.08
N TYR A 79 -61.59 33.78 34.67
CA TYR A 79 -62.87 34.52 34.47
C TYR A 79 -63.68 34.15 33.20
N GLU A 80 -65.02 33.98 33.23
CA GLU A 80 -66.00 34.14 34.33
C GLU A 80 -67.28 33.27 34.13
N ASP A 81 -68.12 33.20 35.17
CA ASP A 81 -69.33 32.39 35.30
C ASP A 81 -70.59 33.10 34.71
N ARG A 82 -71.50 32.33 34.06
CA ARG A 82 -72.94 32.65 33.95
C ARG A 82 -73.77 31.51 33.35
N ALA A 83 -74.84 31.13 34.05
CA ALA A 83 -75.75 30.06 33.67
C ALA A 83 -76.87 30.46 32.70
N SER A 84 -77.39 29.48 31.95
CA SER A 84 -78.80 29.44 31.50
C SER A 84 -79.25 27.99 31.25
N PRO A 85 -80.55 27.65 31.41
CA PRO A 85 -80.95 26.27 31.73
C PRO A 85 -81.75 25.55 30.62
N GLU A 86 -81.90 24.24 30.83
CA GLU A 86 -82.85 23.29 30.20
C GLU A 86 -82.67 22.91 28.71
N ASP A 87 -82.27 21.65 28.48
CA ASP A 87 -82.66 20.84 27.32
C ASP A 87 -83.10 19.44 27.83
N PRO A 88 -84.37 19.03 27.69
CA PRO A 88 -84.93 17.84 28.35
C PRO A 88 -84.74 16.52 27.56
N TYR A 89 -83.64 16.35 26.82
CA TYR A 89 -83.33 15.11 26.08
C TYR A 89 -81.97 14.50 26.42
N GLY A 90 -81.84 14.01 27.66
CA GLY A 90 -80.72 13.14 28.05
C GLY A 90 -80.78 11.76 27.36
N GLY A 91 -79.63 11.18 27.01
CA GLY A 91 -79.55 9.74 26.73
C GLY A 91 -78.77 9.23 25.51
N ARG A 92 -77.82 9.97 24.92
CA ARG A 92 -76.79 9.33 24.08
C ARG A 92 -75.62 8.88 24.94
N THR A 93 -75.55 7.58 25.21
CA THR A 93 -74.43 6.97 25.94
C THR A 93 -73.12 7.15 25.18
N PRO A 94 -72.01 7.54 25.85
CA PRO A 94 -70.74 7.75 25.16
C PRO A 94 -70.19 6.39 24.69
N VAL A 95 -69.97 6.26 23.38
CA VAL A 95 -69.30 5.08 22.80
C VAL A 95 -67.90 5.00 23.39
N LYS A 96 -67.69 4.03 24.28
CA LYS A 96 -66.45 3.83 25.03
C LYS A 96 -65.32 3.44 24.08
N ARG A 97 -64.66 4.45 23.49
CA ARG A 97 -63.59 4.31 22.49
C ARG A 97 -62.45 3.48 23.11
N LYS A 98 -62.42 2.18 22.81
CA LYS A 98 -61.47 1.21 23.39
C LYS A 98 -60.05 1.73 23.13
N SER A 99 -59.31 1.97 24.21
CA SER A 99 -57.99 2.63 24.16
C SER A 99 -57.03 1.83 23.28
N ARG A 100 -56.80 2.29 22.04
CA ARG A 100 -55.82 1.70 21.11
C ARG A 100 -54.37 1.91 21.57
N ARG A 101 -54.13 2.58 22.70
CA ARG A 101 -52.79 2.79 23.30
C ARG A 101 -52.01 1.48 23.46
N TRP A 102 -52.69 0.38 23.81
CA TRP A 102 -52.04 -0.93 23.92
C TRP A 102 -51.54 -1.50 22.57
N GLN A 103 -52.18 -1.15 21.45
CA GLN A 103 -51.70 -1.52 20.11
C GLN A 103 -50.41 -0.77 19.76
N TYR A 104 -50.31 0.53 20.11
CA TYR A 104 -49.08 1.29 19.93
C TYR A 104 -47.94 0.77 20.82
N ILE A 105 -48.23 0.40 22.08
CA ILE A 105 -47.25 -0.25 22.97
C ILE A 105 -46.77 -1.59 22.38
N ALA A 106 -47.68 -2.41 21.83
CA ALA A 106 -47.31 -3.65 21.16
C ALA A 106 -46.45 -3.43 19.90
N ILE A 107 -46.79 -2.45 19.06
CA ILE A 107 -46.01 -2.09 17.85
C ILE A 107 -44.62 -1.59 18.23
N VAL A 108 -44.50 -0.72 19.24
CA VAL A 108 -43.20 -0.25 19.75
C VAL A 108 -42.39 -1.40 20.35
N GLY A 109 -43.02 -2.32 21.08
CA GLY A 109 -42.37 -3.52 21.60
C GLY A 109 -41.81 -4.43 20.49
N VAL A 110 -42.58 -4.65 19.41
CA VAL A 110 -42.12 -5.42 18.24
C VAL A 110 -40.99 -4.69 17.50
N LEU A 111 -41.08 -3.37 17.32
CA LEU A 111 -39.99 -2.59 16.71
C LEU A 111 -38.71 -2.63 17.56
N LEU A 112 -38.81 -2.53 18.89
CA LEU A 112 -37.66 -2.66 19.78
C LEU A 112 -37.07 -4.08 19.77
N LEU A 113 -37.89 -5.13 19.61
CA LEU A 113 -37.40 -6.49 19.41
C LEU A 113 -36.68 -6.65 18.06
N ILE A 114 -37.21 -6.07 16.98
CA ILE A 114 -36.54 -6.10 15.67
C ILE A 114 -35.23 -5.33 15.73
N ILE A 115 -35.21 -4.09 16.26
CA ILE A 115 -34.00 -3.29 16.43
C ILE A 115 -32.99 -4.01 17.33
N GLY A 116 -33.43 -4.58 18.45
CA GLY A 116 -32.60 -5.36 19.37
C GLY A 116 -32.03 -6.63 18.73
N SER A 117 -32.81 -7.34 17.93
CA SER A 117 -32.34 -8.52 17.18
C SER A 117 -31.36 -8.13 16.06
N SER A 118 -31.60 -7.02 15.35
CA SER A 118 -30.66 -6.47 14.37
C SER A 118 -29.37 -6.03 15.05
N PHE A 119 -29.44 -5.37 16.21
CA PHE A 119 -28.26 -5.02 17.01
C PHE A 119 -27.54 -6.26 17.53
N ALA A 120 -28.26 -7.32 17.92
CA ALA A 120 -27.64 -8.59 18.33
C ALA A 120 -26.95 -9.30 17.17
N LEU A 121 -27.55 -9.30 15.96
CA LEU A 121 -26.95 -9.87 14.75
C LEU A 121 -25.75 -9.04 14.26
N ILE A 122 -25.83 -7.71 14.31
CA ILE A 122 -24.69 -6.82 14.01
C ILE A 122 -23.59 -6.99 15.06
N TYR A 123 -23.95 -7.07 16.35
CA TYR A 123 -22.99 -7.33 17.42
C TYR A 123 -22.35 -8.71 17.25
N GLN A 124 -23.09 -9.75 16.88
CA GLN A 124 -22.57 -11.08 16.60
C GLN A 124 -21.71 -11.13 15.33
N SER A 125 -22.01 -10.27 14.35
CA SER A 125 -21.17 -10.02 13.17
C SER A 125 -19.88 -9.25 13.50
N PHE A 126 -19.88 -8.44 14.56
CA PHE A 126 -18.71 -7.72 15.07
C PHE A 126 -17.94 -8.49 16.17
N SER A 127 -18.58 -9.45 16.85
CA SER A 127 -18.01 -10.24 17.95
C SER A 127 -17.39 -11.57 17.51
N GLY A 128 -17.15 -11.74 16.20
CA GLY A 128 -16.10 -12.61 15.68
C GLY A 128 -16.30 -14.13 15.70
N GLU A 129 -17.46 -14.66 16.14
CA GLU A 129 -17.66 -16.12 16.26
C GLU A 129 -18.42 -16.77 15.09
N LEU A 130 -18.91 -16.03 14.09
CA LEU A 130 -19.73 -16.60 13.01
C LEU A 130 -19.37 -16.18 11.57
N TYR A 131 -18.17 -15.64 11.35
CA TYR A 131 -17.64 -15.33 10.00
C TYR A 131 -16.24 -15.94 9.80
N SER A 132 -16.22 -17.11 9.14
CA SER A 132 -15.03 -17.83 8.67
C SER A 132 -13.84 -17.92 9.65
N SER A 133 -13.89 -18.91 10.54
CA SER A 133 -12.73 -19.41 11.28
C SER A 133 -11.78 -20.23 10.40
N GLY A 134 -11.54 -19.80 9.16
CA GLY A 134 -10.59 -20.41 8.24
C GLY A 134 -9.17 -19.97 8.57
N ASP A 135 -8.23 -20.89 8.45
CA ASP A 135 -6.80 -20.59 8.53
C ASP A 135 -6.39 -19.72 7.32
N LYS A 136 -5.53 -18.72 7.59
CA LYS A 136 -5.22 -17.63 6.66
C LYS A 136 -3.75 -17.60 6.27
N VAL A 137 -3.50 -17.13 5.05
CA VAL A 137 -2.19 -16.64 4.61
C VAL A 137 -2.26 -15.12 4.53
N ALA A 138 -1.40 -14.42 5.26
CA ALA A 138 -1.33 -12.95 5.24
C ALA A 138 -0.32 -12.49 4.18
N VAL A 139 -0.79 -11.77 3.16
CA VAL A 139 0.06 -11.18 2.11
C VAL A 139 0.37 -9.73 2.43
N ILE A 140 1.65 -9.41 2.58
CA ILE A 140 2.17 -8.05 2.83
C ILE A 140 2.97 -7.64 1.59
N TYR A 141 2.63 -6.49 1.01
CA TYR A 141 3.35 -5.92 -0.12
C TYR A 141 4.49 -5.03 0.37
N VAL A 142 5.67 -5.22 -0.22
CA VAL A 142 6.83 -4.32 -0.07
C VAL A 142 7.14 -3.77 -1.46
N GLN A 143 6.70 -2.55 -1.76
CA GLN A 143 6.74 -2.00 -3.12
C GLN A 143 7.44 -0.64 -3.18
N GLY A 144 8.38 -0.51 -4.12
CA GLY A 144 9.17 0.70 -4.29
C GLY A 144 10.35 0.80 -3.32
N THR A 145 10.88 2.01 -3.14
CA THR A 145 12.12 2.26 -2.39
C THR A 145 11.90 2.12 -0.88
N LEU A 146 12.80 1.43 -0.20
CA LEU A 146 12.79 1.28 1.26
C LEU A 146 13.26 2.57 1.96
N LEU A 147 12.54 3.02 2.99
CA LEU A 147 12.94 4.13 3.87
C LEU A 147 12.40 3.95 5.29
N THR A 148 12.98 4.65 6.25
CA THR A 148 12.46 4.79 7.62
C THR A 148 11.71 6.12 7.66
N SER A 149 10.39 6.10 7.76
CA SER A 149 9.55 7.30 7.73
C SER A 149 8.09 7.04 8.10
N SER A 150 7.44 8.01 8.74
CA SER A 150 5.99 8.00 8.96
C SER A 150 5.15 8.37 7.72
N VAL A 151 5.77 8.57 6.54
CA VAL A 151 5.02 8.85 5.29
C VAL A 151 4.18 7.62 4.92
N PRO A 152 2.87 7.77 4.63
CA PRO A 152 2.02 6.66 4.20
C PRO A 152 2.58 5.88 3.01
N GLY A 153 2.57 4.55 3.12
CA GLY A 153 2.98 3.64 2.04
C GLY A 153 2.14 3.83 0.78
N GLY A 154 2.80 3.71 -0.39
CA GLY A 154 2.28 4.25 -1.65
C GLY A 154 3.28 5.25 -2.24
N PHE A 155 2.97 5.81 -3.43
CA PHE A 155 3.86 6.76 -4.13
C PHE A 155 5.27 6.23 -4.47
N GLY A 156 5.46 4.91 -4.56
CA GLY A 156 6.75 4.30 -4.89
C GLY A 156 7.69 4.09 -3.70
N TYR A 157 7.15 4.08 -2.49
CA TYR A 157 7.89 3.87 -1.24
C TYR A 157 7.25 2.79 -0.36
N ALA A 158 8.09 2.07 0.39
CA ALA A 158 7.68 1.15 1.45
C ALA A 158 8.47 1.46 2.73
N THR A 159 7.75 1.79 3.81
CA THR A 159 8.37 2.22 5.08
C THR A 159 8.57 1.05 6.03
N SER A 160 9.69 1.04 6.77
CA SER A 160 9.93 0.01 7.78
C SER A 160 8.85 0.00 8.86
N GLU A 161 8.28 1.16 9.18
CA GLU A 161 7.16 1.29 10.12
C GLU A 161 5.89 0.54 9.67
N ASP A 162 5.43 0.71 8.42
CA ASP A 162 4.24 0.03 7.89
C ASP A 162 4.49 -1.47 7.71
N ILE A 163 5.62 -1.83 7.07
CA ILE A 163 5.95 -3.25 6.82
C ILE A 163 6.05 -3.99 8.15
N ASN A 164 6.75 -3.44 9.14
CA ASN A 164 6.91 -4.09 10.42
C ASN A 164 5.63 -4.09 11.26
N ALA A 165 4.77 -3.06 11.15
CA ALA A 165 3.45 -3.09 11.78
C ALA A 165 2.57 -4.21 11.19
N ASN A 166 2.61 -4.43 9.88
CA ASN A 166 1.87 -5.49 9.22
C ASN A 166 2.44 -6.89 9.54
N ILE A 167 3.77 -7.06 9.60
CA ILE A 167 4.38 -8.34 10.03
C ILE A 167 3.98 -8.66 11.48
N ARG A 168 4.10 -7.70 12.41
CA ARG A 168 3.65 -7.89 13.80
C ARG A 168 2.17 -8.22 13.89
N LYS A 169 1.32 -7.54 13.12
CA LYS A 169 -0.12 -7.78 13.12
C LYS A 169 -0.46 -9.19 12.60
N ALA A 170 0.22 -9.65 11.55
CA ALA A 170 0.06 -11.00 11.02
C ALA A 170 0.57 -12.07 12.00
N THR A 171 1.78 -11.90 12.54
CA THR A 171 2.40 -12.85 13.49
C THR A 171 1.59 -13.01 14.78
N ASN A 172 0.87 -11.97 15.22
CA ASN A 172 0.02 -12.02 16.43
C ASN A 172 -1.43 -12.47 16.17
N ASP A 173 -1.89 -12.58 14.92
CA ASP A 173 -3.23 -13.11 14.59
C ASP A 173 -3.20 -14.64 14.56
N LYS A 174 -3.86 -15.29 15.52
CA LYS A 174 -3.95 -16.75 15.62
C LYS A 174 -4.61 -17.43 14.42
N ALA A 175 -5.37 -16.70 13.61
CA ALA A 175 -5.94 -17.21 12.36
C ALA A 175 -4.93 -17.19 11.19
N VAL A 176 -3.88 -16.36 11.26
CA VAL A 176 -2.78 -16.39 10.29
C VAL A 176 -1.87 -17.56 10.62
N LYS A 177 -1.64 -18.43 9.63
CA LYS A 177 -0.73 -19.58 9.76
C LYS A 177 0.57 -19.41 9.01
N ALA A 178 0.63 -18.49 8.06
CA ALA A 178 1.85 -18.11 7.36
C ALA A 178 1.74 -16.70 6.77
N ILE A 179 2.89 -16.09 6.52
CA ILE A 179 3.05 -14.76 5.94
C ILE A 179 3.67 -14.90 4.54
N VAL A 180 3.20 -14.13 3.57
CA VAL A 180 3.85 -13.94 2.27
C VAL A 180 4.28 -12.49 2.12
N LEU A 181 5.59 -12.26 1.99
CA LEU A 181 6.15 -10.96 1.64
C LEU A 181 6.25 -10.83 0.12
N ARG A 182 5.33 -10.07 -0.49
CA ARG A 182 5.33 -9.80 -1.94
C ARG A 182 6.19 -8.56 -2.22
N ILE A 183 7.45 -8.80 -2.55
CA ILE A 183 8.48 -7.77 -2.73
C ILE A 183 8.56 -7.37 -4.21
N ASN A 184 8.44 -6.07 -4.50
CA ASN A 184 8.83 -5.46 -5.78
C ASN A 184 9.57 -4.14 -5.51
N SER A 185 10.87 -4.25 -5.21
CA SER A 185 11.68 -3.15 -4.65
C SER A 185 13.14 -3.23 -5.14
N PRO A 186 13.75 -2.07 -5.50
CA PRO A 186 15.18 -1.98 -5.82
C PRO A 186 16.08 -1.91 -4.56
N GLY A 187 15.50 -1.94 -3.35
CA GLY A 187 16.19 -1.63 -2.11
C GLY A 187 15.93 -0.18 -1.67
N GLY A 188 16.88 0.43 -0.96
CA GLY A 188 16.73 1.77 -0.40
C GLY A 188 17.63 1.97 0.83
N SER A 189 17.09 2.63 1.87
CA SER A 189 17.77 2.85 3.14
C SER A 189 18.24 1.55 3.78
N SER A 190 19.54 1.48 4.13
CA SER A 190 20.11 0.37 4.89
C SER A 190 19.48 0.24 6.28
N THR A 191 19.10 1.36 6.93
CA THR A 191 18.41 1.34 8.23
C THR A 191 17.02 0.72 8.12
N ALA A 192 16.27 1.05 7.06
CA ALA A 192 14.96 0.44 6.82
C ALA A 192 15.09 -1.05 6.46
N GLY A 193 16.14 -1.40 5.71
CA GLY A 193 16.52 -2.80 5.45
C GLY A 193 16.75 -3.56 6.75
N GLU A 194 17.59 -3.04 7.65
CA GLU A 194 17.91 -3.66 8.93
C GLU A 194 16.68 -3.81 9.86
N GLU A 195 15.88 -2.76 9.99
CA GLU A 195 14.66 -2.77 10.80
C GLU A 195 13.65 -3.82 10.30
N ILE A 196 13.51 -3.98 8.99
CA ILE A 196 12.63 -5.01 8.41
C ILE A 196 13.27 -6.39 8.50
N TYR A 197 14.57 -6.54 8.21
CA TYR A 197 15.31 -7.80 8.33
C TYR A 197 15.15 -8.41 9.73
N SER A 198 15.37 -7.61 10.78
CA SER A 198 15.20 -8.00 12.17
C SER A 198 13.76 -8.42 12.51
N GLU A 199 12.74 -7.79 11.92
CA GLU A 199 11.33 -8.14 12.13
C GLU A 199 10.93 -9.42 11.37
N VAL A 200 11.39 -9.60 10.13
CA VAL A 200 11.15 -10.81 9.32
C VAL A 200 11.80 -12.03 9.98
N LYS A 201 13.05 -11.89 10.43
CA LYS A 201 13.77 -12.93 11.17
C LYS A 201 13.02 -13.36 12.44
N ARG A 202 12.56 -12.37 13.24
CA ARG A 202 11.76 -12.65 14.43
C ARG A 202 10.42 -13.33 14.11
N ALA A 203 9.81 -13.03 12.96
CA ALA A 203 8.57 -13.67 12.54
C ALA A 203 8.79 -15.15 12.16
N SER A 204 9.81 -15.47 11.35
CA SER A 204 10.22 -16.86 11.05
C SER A 204 10.54 -17.63 12.35
N GLU A 205 11.40 -17.06 13.21
CA GLU A 205 11.80 -17.66 14.49
C GLU A 205 10.63 -17.84 15.49
N SER A 206 9.49 -17.15 15.29
CA SER A 206 8.28 -17.32 16.12
C SER A 206 7.48 -18.59 15.82
N GLY A 207 7.79 -19.28 14.70
CA GLY A 207 7.05 -20.45 14.23
C GLY A 207 5.84 -20.12 13.35
N VAL A 208 5.72 -18.88 12.87
CA VAL A 208 4.81 -18.50 11.77
C VAL A 208 5.66 -18.40 10.49
N PRO A 209 5.57 -19.37 9.55
CA PRO A 209 6.41 -19.38 8.36
C PRO A 209 6.24 -18.10 7.53
N VAL A 210 7.37 -17.53 7.12
CA VAL A 210 7.47 -16.37 6.24
C VAL A 210 8.02 -16.83 4.89
N VAL A 211 7.22 -16.66 3.84
CA VAL A 211 7.62 -16.93 2.45
C VAL A 211 7.79 -15.62 1.70
N VAL A 212 8.93 -15.42 1.04
CA VAL A 212 9.14 -14.29 0.13
C VAL A 212 8.65 -14.66 -1.26
N SER A 213 7.92 -13.74 -1.89
CA SER A 213 7.56 -13.80 -3.31
C SER A 213 8.14 -12.59 -4.02
N MET A 214 9.24 -12.78 -4.75
CA MET A 214 9.88 -11.71 -5.51
C MET A 214 9.10 -11.38 -6.79
N GLY A 215 8.96 -10.09 -7.07
CA GLY A 215 8.35 -9.53 -8.27
C GLY A 215 9.37 -9.31 -9.37
N ASP A 216 9.27 -8.17 -10.05
CA ASP A 216 10.19 -7.79 -11.12
C ASP A 216 11.58 -7.50 -10.54
N VAL A 217 11.63 -6.88 -9.34
CA VAL A 217 12.85 -6.54 -8.62
C VAL A 217 12.77 -6.90 -7.13
N ALA A 218 13.82 -7.50 -6.59
CA ALA A 218 14.04 -7.68 -5.15
C ALA A 218 15.54 -7.63 -4.87
N ALA A 219 16.13 -6.44 -4.96
CA ALA A 219 17.57 -6.21 -5.01
C ALA A 219 18.08 -5.35 -3.84
N SER A 220 19.38 -5.43 -3.52
CA SER A 220 20.05 -4.67 -2.45
C SER A 220 19.33 -4.84 -1.10
N ALA A 221 18.94 -3.77 -0.40
CA ALA A 221 18.20 -3.87 0.85
C ALA A 221 16.88 -4.66 0.72
N ALA A 222 16.28 -4.78 -0.47
CA ALA A 222 15.13 -5.66 -0.68
C ALA A 222 15.50 -7.17 -0.70
N TYR A 223 16.75 -7.50 -1.05
CA TYR A 223 17.30 -8.84 -0.85
C TYR A 223 17.68 -9.09 0.63
N HIS A 224 18.22 -8.07 1.32
CA HIS A 224 18.54 -8.14 2.77
C HIS A 224 17.32 -8.59 3.58
N ILE A 225 16.17 -7.92 3.40
CA ILE A 225 14.90 -8.28 4.06
C ILE A 225 14.31 -9.63 3.59
N SER A 226 14.77 -10.14 2.46
CA SER A 226 14.34 -11.45 1.93
C SER A 226 15.12 -12.61 2.58
N ALA A 227 16.37 -12.38 2.94
CA ALA A 227 17.30 -13.41 3.40
C ALA A 227 16.82 -14.25 4.60
N PRO A 228 16.14 -13.70 5.64
CA PRO A 228 15.71 -14.46 6.82
C PRO A 228 14.30 -15.07 6.70
N ALA A 229 13.75 -15.14 5.48
CA ALA A 229 12.52 -15.87 5.21
C ALA A 229 12.77 -17.38 5.15
N ASP A 230 11.81 -18.19 5.61
CA ASP A 230 11.89 -19.66 5.59
C ASP A 230 11.92 -20.24 4.17
N LEU A 231 11.41 -19.48 3.19
CA LEU A 231 11.41 -19.83 1.77
C LEU A 231 11.42 -18.57 0.89
N ILE A 232 12.34 -18.51 -0.07
CA ILE A 232 12.40 -17.44 -1.09
C ILE A 232 11.97 -17.99 -2.45
N VAL A 233 10.89 -17.44 -3.00
CA VAL A 233 10.36 -17.76 -4.34
C VAL A 233 10.61 -16.58 -5.29
N ALA A 234 11.22 -16.83 -6.46
CA ALA A 234 11.39 -15.84 -7.51
C ALA A 234 10.86 -16.30 -8.88
N ASN A 235 10.54 -15.36 -9.78
CA ASN A 235 10.36 -15.70 -11.19
C ASN A 235 11.75 -15.87 -11.84
N PRO A 236 11.94 -16.76 -12.85
CA PRO A 236 13.21 -16.89 -13.57
C PRO A 236 13.83 -15.56 -14.03
N SER A 237 12.99 -14.59 -14.41
CA SER A 237 13.36 -13.25 -14.88
C SER A 237 13.36 -12.15 -13.80
N THR A 238 13.05 -12.46 -12.53
CA THR A 238 13.19 -11.51 -11.41
C THR A 238 14.62 -10.96 -11.36
N MET A 239 14.81 -9.65 -11.16
CA MET A 239 16.11 -9.06 -10.86
C MET A 239 16.34 -9.01 -9.35
N THR A 240 17.31 -9.77 -8.85
CA THR A 240 17.65 -9.86 -7.43
C THR A 240 19.17 -9.79 -7.22
N GLY A 241 19.68 -10.11 -6.04
CA GLY A 241 21.07 -9.86 -5.66
C GLY A 241 21.29 -8.37 -5.41
N SER A 242 22.26 -7.76 -6.09
CA SER A 242 22.78 -6.42 -5.77
C SER A 242 23.22 -6.30 -4.31
N ILE A 243 23.76 -7.39 -3.75
CA ILE A 243 24.26 -7.47 -2.39
C ILE A 243 25.51 -6.59 -2.31
N GLY A 244 25.40 -5.47 -1.61
CA GLY A 244 26.33 -4.36 -1.69
C GLY A 244 25.76 -3.10 -1.06
N THR A 245 26.62 -2.12 -0.80
CA THR A 245 26.27 -0.82 -0.23
C THR A 245 26.97 0.28 -1.02
N ILE A 246 26.29 1.41 -1.24
CA ILE A 246 26.84 2.57 -1.93
C ILE A 246 26.50 3.86 -1.16
N TRP A 247 27.40 4.84 -1.21
CA TRP A 247 27.12 6.21 -0.80
C TRP A 247 27.61 7.17 -1.89
N THR A 248 26.66 7.81 -2.57
CA THR A 248 26.95 8.67 -3.73
C THR A 248 27.16 10.11 -3.31
N PHE A 249 28.29 10.68 -3.72
CA PHE A 249 28.61 12.11 -3.58
C PHE A 249 28.81 12.72 -4.97
N GLN A 250 28.23 13.90 -5.21
CA GLN A 250 28.35 14.59 -6.49
C GLN A 250 29.29 15.81 -6.36
N ASN A 251 30.38 15.82 -7.13
CA ASN A 251 31.24 16.99 -7.25
C ASN A 251 30.81 17.82 -8.46
N THR A 252 30.34 19.05 -8.23
CA THR A 252 30.02 20.04 -9.27
C THR A 252 30.84 21.32 -9.13
N SER A 253 31.96 21.31 -8.40
CA SER A 253 32.89 22.44 -8.23
C SER A 253 33.21 23.21 -9.52
N ALA A 254 33.51 22.50 -10.61
CA ALA A 254 33.78 23.09 -11.93
C ALA A 254 32.59 23.90 -12.52
N TYR A 255 31.36 23.60 -12.13
CA TYR A 255 30.20 24.42 -12.47
C TYR A 255 30.17 25.72 -11.66
N TYR A 256 30.41 25.64 -10.34
CA TYR A 256 30.50 26.84 -9.48
C TYR A 256 31.62 27.78 -9.94
N GLU A 257 32.81 27.26 -10.25
CA GLU A 257 33.94 28.02 -10.79
C GLU A 257 33.58 28.72 -12.11
N LYS A 258 32.95 27.98 -13.05
CA LYS A 258 32.52 28.52 -14.36
C LYS A 258 31.50 29.64 -14.24
N GLU A 259 30.55 29.53 -13.31
CA GLU A 259 29.49 30.53 -13.10
C GLU A 259 29.92 31.64 -12.11
N GLY A 260 31.14 31.60 -11.58
CA GLY A 260 31.69 32.61 -10.66
C GLY A 260 31.04 32.60 -9.27
N ILE A 261 30.63 31.44 -8.78
CA ILE A 261 29.91 31.26 -7.51
C ILE A 261 30.88 30.79 -6.42
N ASP A 262 31.32 31.70 -5.56
CA ASP A 262 32.13 31.38 -4.38
C ASP A 262 31.24 30.97 -3.18
N VAL A 263 31.57 29.83 -2.56
CA VAL A 263 30.87 29.31 -1.36
C VAL A 263 31.79 29.35 -0.15
N TYR A 264 31.49 30.22 0.82
CA TYR A 264 32.17 30.26 2.12
C TYR A 264 31.35 29.53 3.19
N VAL A 265 31.97 28.58 3.90
CA VAL A 265 31.32 27.77 4.94
C VAL A 265 32.01 27.97 6.28
N ALA A 266 31.32 28.60 7.23
CA ALA A 266 31.72 28.59 8.63
C ALA A 266 31.25 27.27 9.28
N LYS A 267 32.20 26.36 9.56
CA LYS A 267 31.92 25.02 10.11
C LYS A 267 32.53 24.80 11.48
N SER A 268 31.90 23.93 12.28
CA SER A 268 32.31 23.59 13.65
C SER A 268 33.31 22.41 13.74
N GLY A 269 33.76 21.88 12.60
CA GLY A 269 34.65 20.73 12.49
C GLY A 269 34.78 20.30 11.02
N GLU A 270 35.88 19.62 10.68
CA GLU A 270 36.30 19.47 9.28
C GLU A 270 35.30 18.70 8.39
N PHE A 271 34.82 17.55 8.83
CA PHE A 271 33.90 16.70 8.06
C PHE A 271 32.47 17.25 7.94
N LYS A 272 32.14 18.42 8.52
CA LYS A 272 30.75 18.91 8.61
C LYS A 272 30.17 19.40 7.28
N ASP A 273 31.02 19.70 6.31
CA ASP A 273 30.65 20.02 4.93
C ASP A 273 31.16 18.95 3.93
N MET A 274 31.43 17.74 4.42
CA MET A 274 31.87 16.60 3.62
C MET A 274 30.93 16.36 2.45
N GLY A 275 31.51 16.23 1.25
CA GLY A 275 30.75 15.99 0.03
C GLY A 275 29.97 17.21 -0.49
N GLY A 276 30.22 18.41 0.07
CA GLY A 276 29.65 19.66 -0.43
C GLY A 276 29.90 19.82 -1.92
N SER A 277 28.83 20.00 -2.70
CA SER A 277 28.85 19.94 -4.17
C SER A 277 29.82 20.93 -4.82
N TRP A 278 30.09 22.06 -4.16
CA TRP A 278 31.02 23.11 -4.57
C TRP A 278 32.50 22.76 -4.44
N ARG A 279 32.85 21.68 -3.72
CA ARG A 279 34.26 21.24 -3.55
C ARG A 279 34.50 19.74 -3.74
N GLY A 280 33.48 18.90 -3.60
CA GLY A 280 33.62 17.44 -3.54
C GLY A 280 34.29 16.96 -2.25
N LEU A 281 34.75 15.70 -2.26
CA LEU A 281 35.43 15.08 -1.11
C LEU A 281 36.95 15.35 -1.11
N SER A 282 37.50 15.65 0.07
CA SER A 282 38.95 15.52 0.32
C SER A 282 39.38 14.04 0.33
N ASP A 283 40.68 13.75 0.47
CA ASP A 283 41.15 12.36 0.54
C ASP A 283 40.76 11.70 1.86
N ASP A 284 40.94 12.38 3.01
CA ASP A 284 40.46 11.94 4.33
C ASP A 284 38.94 11.67 4.34
N GLU A 285 38.16 12.48 3.61
CA GLU A 285 36.71 12.30 3.47
C GLU A 285 36.34 11.09 2.60
N LYS A 286 37.15 10.74 1.59
CA LYS A 286 36.96 9.50 0.81
C LYS A 286 37.32 8.28 1.65
N GLU A 287 38.38 8.34 2.44
CA GLU A 287 38.76 7.26 3.35
C GLU A 287 37.64 6.98 4.35
N TYR A 288 37.17 8.01 5.05
CA TYR A 288 36.03 7.90 5.98
C TYR A 288 34.74 7.42 5.30
N ALA A 289 34.41 7.92 4.10
CA ALA A 289 33.23 7.45 3.36
C ALA A 289 33.33 5.95 2.99
N ASN A 290 34.53 5.48 2.63
CA ASN A 290 34.78 4.06 2.37
C ASN A 290 34.66 3.21 3.64
N GLU A 291 35.18 3.68 4.79
CA GLU A 291 35.02 2.99 6.08
C GLU A 291 33.54 2.77 6.42
N VAL A 292 32.72 3.83 6.33
CA VAL A 292 31.27 3.77 6.60
C VAL A 292 30.56 2.80 5.66
N VAL A 293 30.88 2.83 4.36
CA VAL A 293 30.29 1.90 3.37
C VAL A 293 30.70 0.46 3.66
N MET A 294 31.96 0.21 4.02
CA MET A 294 32.47 -1.13 4.32
C MET A 294 31.94 -1.69 5.66
N GLU A 295 31.65 -0.84 6.64
CA GLU A 295 30.97 -1.24 7.88
C GLU A 295 29.56 -1.76 7.57
N VAL A 296 28.73 -0.96 6.88
CA VAL A 296 27.35 -1.32 6.52
C VAL A 296 27.31 -2.54 5.58
N TYR A 297 28.19 -2.61 4.59
CA TYR A 297 28.37 -3.80 3.74
C TYR A 297 28.70 -5.04 4.59
N GLY A 298 29.61 -4.89 5.56
CA GLY A 298 30.02 -5.93 6.48
C GLY A 298 28.88 -6.47 7.36
N HIS A 299 27.88 -5.66 7.69
CA HIS A 299 26.65 -6.13 8.33
C HIS A 299 25.81 -6.96 7.36
N PHE A 300 25.46 -6.39 6.20
CA PHE A 300 24.62 -7.05 5.19
C PHE A 300 25.15 -8.44 4.78
N ILE A 301 26.45 -8.60 4.52
CA ILE A 301 26.99 -9.93 4.14
C ILE A 301 26.98 -10.96 5.28
N ARG A 302 27.04 -10.53 6.55
CA ARG A 302 26.90 -11.44 7.71
C ARG A 302 25.46 -11.90 7.85
N ASP A 303 24.50 -10.99 7.73
CA ASP A 303 23.07 -11.32 7.79
C ASP A 303 22.65 -12.29 6.69
N VAL A 304 23.16 -12.10 5.47
CA VAL A 304 22.94 -13.04 4.36
C VAL A 304 23.61 -14.39 4.66
N ALA A 305 24.85 -14.42 5.14
CA ALA A 305 25.55 -15.67 5.47
C ALA A 305 24.80 -16.47 6.56
N ASP A 306 24.45 -15.80 7.67
CA ASP A 306 23.73 -16.39 8.79
C ASP A 306 22.33 -16.87 8.37
N SER A 307 21.58 -16.08 7.62
CA SER A 307 20.19 -16.40 7.27
C SER A 307 20.09 -17.47 6.17
N ARG A 308 21.01 -17.44 5.19
CA ARG A 308 21.03 -18.39 4.07
C ARG A 308 21.91 -19.61 4.33
N GLN A 309 22.50 -19.72 5.52
CA GLN A 309 23.37 -20.82 5.95
C GLN A 309 24.57 -21.02 5.00
N MET A 310 25.11 -19.91 4.47
CA MET A 310 26.26 -19.87 3.57
C MET A 310 27.52 -19.48 4.36
N SER A 311 28.72 -19.85 3.89
CA SER A 311 29.93 -19.27 4.51
C SER A 311 30.05 -17.80 4.14
N LEU A 312 30.63 -17.01 5.04
CA LEU A 312 30.87 -15.57 4.79
C LEU A 312 31.75 -15.33 3.56
N GLU A 313 32.60 -16.29 3.18
CA GLU A 313 33.43 -16.18 1.97
C GLU A 313 32.60 -16.44 0.71
N ASP A 314 31.74 -17.47 0.71
CA ASP A 314 30.81 -17.73 -0.42
C ASP A 314 29.90 -16.52 -0.65
N VAL A 315 29.42 -15.85 0.42
CA VAL A 315 28.59 -14.65 0.28
C VAL A 315 29.37 -13.49 -0.32
N LYS A 316 30.64 -13.25 0.06
CA LYS A 316 31.48 -12.19 -0.54
C LYS A 316 31.65 -12.39 -2.05
N ASP A 317 31.92 -13.63 -2.49
CA ASP A 317 32.07 -13.96 -3.91
C ASP A 317 30.81 -13.66 -4.73
N LEU A 318 29.64 -13.62 -4.09
CA LEU A 318 28.36 -13.24 -4.70
C LEU A 318 27.97 -11.76 -4.49
N ALA A 319 28.65 -11.06 -3.57
CA ALA A 319 28.26 -9.76 -3.04
C ALA A 319 29.22 -8.62 -3.45
N ASP A 320 29.42 -8.45 -4.76
CA ASP A 320 30.13 -7.31 -5.35
C ASP A 320 29.18 -6.22 -5.90
N GLY A 321 27.90 -6.27 -5.52
CA GLY A 321 26.85 -5.36 -6.01
C GLY A 321 26.23 -5.74 -7.36
N ARG A 322 26.64 -6.82 -8.03
CA ARG A 322 25.99 -7.25 -9.28
C ARG A 322 24.55 -7.78 -9.08
N ILE A 323 23.71 -7.64 -10.10
CA ILE A 323 22.38 -8.25 -10.16
C ILE A 323 22.44 -9.70 -10.67
N TYR A 324 21.48 -10.51 -10.23
CA TYR A 324 21.21 -11.85 -10.74
C TYR A 324 19.76 -11.95 -11.21
N THR A 325 19.51 -12.73 -12.28
CA THR A 325 18.16 -13.23 -12.59
C THR A 325 17.71 -14.23 -11.52
N GLY A 326 16.42 -14.39 -11.25
CA GLY A 326 15.90 -15.36 -10.29
C GLY A 326 16.33 -16.81 -10.59
N GLN A 327 16.42 -17.18 -11.87
CA GLN A 327 17.04 -18.44 -12.31
C GLN A 327 18.47 -18.59 -11.76
N LYS A 328 19.32 -17.59 -12.03
CA LYS A 328 20.71 -17.62 -11.56
C LYS A 328 20.83 -17.54 -10.04
N ALA A 329 19.97 -16.78 -9.37
CA ALA A 329 19.94 -16.67 -7.93
C ALA A 329 19.63 -18.03 -7.26
N LYS A 330 18.76 -18.86 -7.86
CA LYS A 330 18.51 -20.23 -7.40
C LYS A 330 19.73 -21.14 -7.54
N GLU A 331 20.42 -21.08 -8.68
CA GLU A 331 21.68 -21.84 -8.89
C GLU A 331 22.78 -21.47 -7.87
N LEU A 332 22.72 -20.26 -7.32
CA LEU A 332 23.68 -19.72 -6.34
C LEU A 332 23.21 -19.86 -4.87
N GLY A 333 22.06 -20.49 -4.61
CA GLY A 333 21.50 -20.64 -3.25
C GLY A 333 20.85 -19.38 -2.65
N LEU A 334 20.85 -18.26 -3.39
CA LEU A 334 20.25 -16.99 -2.97
C LEU A 334 18.71 -17.01 -2.99
N VAL A 335 18.11 -17.94 -3.75
CA VAL A 335 16.66 -18.18 -3.90
C VAL A 335 16.43 -19.69 -3.79
N ASP A 336 15.32 -20.11 -3.19
CA ASP A 336 15.02 -21.53 -2.97
C ASP A 336 14.25 -22.14 -4.16
N GLU A 337 13.16 -21.47 -4.57
CA GLU A 337 12.20 -22.01 -5.54
C GLU A 337 11.86 -21.02 -6.66
N LEU A 338 11.47 -21.55 -7.83
CA LEU A 338 11.05 -20.74 -8.97
C LEU A 338 9.54 -20.81 -9.13
N GLY A 339 8.88 -19.66 -9.07
CA GLY A 339 7.42 -19.59 -9.09
C GLY A 339 6.87 -18.17 -9.27
N ASN A 340 5.62 -17.98 -8.85
CA ASN A 340 4.94 -16.70 -8.84
C ASN A 340 4.28 -16.46 -7.46
N LEU A 341 3.48 -15.39 -7.31
CA LEU A 341 2.79 -15.08 -6.06
C LEU A 341 1.82 -16.20 -5.61
N TYR A 342 1.10 -16.83 -6.54
CA TYR A 342 0.16 -17.91 -6.20
C TYR A 342 0.90 -19.16 -5.71
N TYR A 343 2.01 -19.50 -6.35
CA TYR A 343 2.88 -20.57 -5.88
C TYR A 343 3.42 -20.28 -4.47
N ALA A 344 3.92 -19.06 -4.21
CA ALA A 344 4.38 -18.67 -2.88
C ALA A 344 3.28 -18.71 -1.80
N ILE A 345 2.04 -18.33 -2.15
CA ILE A 345 0.86 -18.46 -1.26
C ILE A 345 0.57 -19.93 -0.94
N ASN A 346 0.65 -20.83 -1.92
CA ASN A 346 0.44 -22.27 -1.69
C ASN A 346 1.55 -22.85 -0.81
N ARG A 347 2.82 -22.53 -1.06
CA ARG A 347 3.95 -22.97 -0.23
C ARG A 347 3.84 -22.42 1.21
N ALA A 348 3.39 -21.17 1.38
CA ALA A 348 3.10 -20.61 2.70
C ALA A 348 1.95 -21.37 3.40
N ALA A 349 0.88 -21.71 2.68
CA ALA A 349 -0.23 -22.50 3.22
C ALA A 349 0.22 -23.91 3.65
N GLU A 350 1.04 -24.58 2.84
CA GLU A 350 1.64 -25.89 3.15
C GLU A 350 2.54 -25.84 4.40
N LEU A 351 3.45 -24.86 4.48
CA LEU A 351 4.31 -24.66 5.64
C LEU A 351 3.51 -24.32 6.91
N GLY A 352 2.44 -23.52 6.77
CA GLY A 352 1.49 -23.22 7.85
C GLY A 352 0.54 -24.36 8.22
N GLY A 353 0.61 -25.52 7.54
CA GLY A 353 -0.23 -26.70 7.80
C GLY A 353 -1.69 -26.58 7.34
N ILE A 354 -2.04 -25.54 6.57
CA ILE A 354 -3.40 -25.29 6.09
C ILE A 354 -3.85 -26.42 5.15
N GLN A 355 -5.08 -26.91 5.34
CA GLN A 355 -5.66 -27.96 4.51
C GLN A 355 -6.67 -27.38 3.52
N GLY A 356 -6.48 -27.62 2.23
CA GLY A 356 -7.35 -27.09 1.17
C GLY A 356 -6.91 -25.70 0.67
N GLU A 357 -7.84 -24.95 0.07
CA GLU A 357 -7.55 -23.61 -0.47
C GLU A 357 -7.43 -22.58 0.67
N PRO A 358 -6.31 -21.85 0.79
CA PRO A 358 -6.07 -20.93 1.91
C PRO A 358 -6.91 -19.66 1.80
N VAL A 359 -7.38 -19.13 2.94
CA VAL A 359 -8.00 -17.81 2.98
C VAL A 359 -6.91 -16.73 2.91
N VAL A 360 -6.77 -16.09 1.76
CA VAL A 360 -5.74 -15.05 1.55
C VAL A 360 -6.25 -13.69 2.06
N VAL A 361 -5.50 -13.08 2.99
CA VAL A 361 -5.77 -11.71 3.48
C VAL A 361 -4.63 -10.80 3.05
N TYR A 362 -4.95 -9.76 2.28
CA TYR A 362 -3.98 -8.75 1.86
C TYR A 362 -3.95 -7.60 2.87
N MET A 363 -2.78 -7.34 3.46
CA MET A 363 -2.63 -6.46 4.62
C MET A 363 -2.56 -4.97 4.24
N ASN A 364 -1.77 -4.65 3.20
CA ASN A 364 -1.48 -3.30 2.73
C ASN A 364 -1.49 -3.21 1.19
N ARG A 365 -2.39 -3.92 0.52
CA ARG A 365 -2.49 -3.89 -0.96
C ARG A 365 -2.77 -2.46 -1.44
N PRO A 366 -2.00 -1.92 -2.40
CA PRO A 366 -2.32 -0.62 -2.99
C PRO A 366 -3.72 -0.64 -3.61
N THR A 367 -4.53 0.34 -3.24
CA THR A 367 -5.87 0.57 -3.81
C THR A 367 -5.91 1.91 -4.52
N LEU A 368 -6.77 2.03 -5.53
CA LEU A 368 -7.00 3.32 -6.20
C LEU A 368 -7.51 4.38 -5.20
N SER A 369 -8.27 3.97 -4.17
CA SER A 369 -8.65 4.83 -3.05
C SER A 369 -7.45 5.30 -2.22
N SER A 370 -6.52 4.41 -1.85
CA SER A 370 -5.30 4.84 -1.14
C SER A 370 -4.39 5.76 -1.96
N LEU A 371 -4.45 5.68 -3.30
CA LEU A 371 -3.69 6.55 -4.20
C LEU A 371 -4.39 7.91 -4.45
N LEU A 372 -5.73 7.96 -4.37
CA LEU A 372 -6.52 9.19 -4.55
C LEU A 372 -6.79 9.97 -3.26
N PHE A 373 -6.81 9.29 -2.11
CA PHE A 373 -7.23 9.86 -0.82
C PHE A 373 -6.20 9.67 0.31
N GLY A 374 -5.06 9.02 0.02
CA GLY A 374 -4.15 8.51 1.05
C GLY A 374 -4.73 7.31 1.80
N SER A 375 -3.92 6.63 2.61
CA SER A 375 -4.45 5.74 3.64
C SER A 375 -5.29 6.56 4.65
N GLU A 376 -6.39 5.99 5.18
CA GLU A 376 -7.46 6.66 5.96
C GLU A 376 -7.05 7.30 7.32
N SER A 377 -5.94 8.03 7.40
CA SER A 377 -5.48 8.71 8.62
C SER A 377 -4.90 10.11 8.41
N ASP A 378 -4.57 10.55 7.19
CA ASP A 378 -3.96 11.86 6.97
C ASP A 378 -4.54 12.68 5.81
N ALA A 379 -5.60 13.44 6.12
CA ALA A 379 -6.02 14.59 5.31
C ALA A 379 -4.91 15.66 5.20
N SER A 380 -3.99 15.71 6.16
CA SER A 380 -2.87 16.64 6.21
C SER A 380 -1.86 16.44 5.07
N ALA A 381 -1.63 15.19 4.65
CA ALA A 381 -0.68 14.85 3.59
C ALA A 381 -1.21 15.27 2.20
N VAL A 382 -2.52 15.13 1.98
CA VAL A 382 -3.20 15.62 0.76
C VAL A 382 -3.16 17.14 0.71
N GLU A 383 -3.40 17.82 1.84
CA GLU A 383 -3.33 19.28 1.94
C GLU A 383 -1.90 19.79 1.67
N GLN A 384 -0.86 19.15 2.22
CA GLN A 384 0.55 19.49 1.93
C GLN A 384 0.93 19.23 0.48
N PHE A 385 0.46 18.12 -0.13
CA PHE A 385 0.72 17.82 -1.54
C PHE A 385 0.09 18.87 -2.47
N LEU A 386 -1.18 19.23 -2.22
CA LEU A 386 -1.86 20.27 -2.99
C LEU A 386 -1.18 21.64 -2.80
N HIS A 387 -0.82 22.01 -1.57
CA HIS A 387 -0.13 23.27 -1.27
C HIS A 387 1.25 23.36 -1.95
N TYR A 388 2.00 22.27 -2.03
CA TYR A 388 3.24 22.21 -2.80
C TYR A 388 3.05 22.53 -4.29
N TYR A 389 1.94 22.08 -4.91
CA TYR A 389 1.64 22.39 -6.32
C TYR A 389 1.00 23.78 -6.52
N GLU A 390 0.27 24.32 -5.54
CA GLU A 390 -0.35 25.65 -5.63
C GLU A 390 0.66 26.81 -5.37
N GLU A 391 1.65 26.58 -4.50
CA GLU A 391 2.63 27.59 -4.06
C GLU A 391 4.08 27.33 -4.51
N SER A 392 4.38 26.28 -5.30
CA SER A 392 5.73 26.05 -5.83
C SER A 392 6.26 27.26 -6.61
N PRO A 393 7.44 27.82 -6.25
CA PRO A 393 8.08 28.90 -7.00
C PRO A 393 8.66 28.42 -8.35
N TYR A 394 8.53 27.13 -8.69
CA TYR A 394 9.06 26.52 -9.92
C TYR A 394 7.99 26.25 -10.99
N GLY A 395 6.74 26.64 -10.76
CA GLY A 395 5.72 26.74 -11.81
C GLY A 395 4.41 26.02 -11.49
N ARG A 396 3.31 26.66 -11.85
CA ARG A 396 1.96 26.09 -11.81
C ARG A 396 1.67 25.36 -13.13
N ILE A 397 1.07 24.18 -13.04
CA ILE A 397 0.46 23.53 -14.21
C ILE A 397 -0.93 24.16 -14.40
N SER A 398 -1.13 24.77 -15.57
CA SER A 398 -2.39 25.38 -16.01
C SER A 398 -3.22 24.43 -16.87
#